data_AF-A0A925CLI6-F1
#
_entry.id   AF-A0A925CLI6-F1
#
_cell.length_a   1.000
_cell.length_b   1.000
_cell.length_c   1.000
_cell.angle_alpha   90.00
_cell.angle_beta   90.00
_cell.angle_gamma   90.00
#
_symmetry.space_group_name_H-M   'P 1'
#
loop_
_entity.id
_entity.type
_entity.pdbx_description
1 polymer ?
#
loop_
_entity_poly.entity_id
_entity_poly.type
_entity_poly.pdbx_seq_one_letter_code
_entity_poly.pdbx_strand_id
1 'polypeptide(L)' 'MSEILVIDDEQGIRNLLDRLLSRKGYEVVLAVSGQKDLKLFRRERPDVMVLDLKMP' A
#
# COMPACT_ATOMS: atom_id res chain seq x y z
N MET A 1 11.84 -1.36 -10.75
CA MET A 1 10.69 -0.46 -10.55
C MET A 1 10.59 -0.21 -9.07
N SER A 2 10.21 0.99 -8.63
CA SER A 2 10.03 1.24 -7.20
C SER A 2 8.69 0.67 -6.74
N GLU A 3 8.71 0.01 -5.59
CA GLU A 3 7.55 -0.66 -4.99
C GLU A 3 6.92 0.22 -3.90
N ILE A 4 5.59 0.36 -3.93
CA ILE A 4 4.84 1.17 -2.98
C ILE A 4 3.79 0.30 -2.28
N LEU A 5 3.88 0.23 -0.95
CA LEU A 5 2.88 -0.43 -0.11
C LEU A 5 1.84 0.59 0.37
N VAL A 6 0.57 0.36 0.05
CA VAL A 6 -0.56 1.19 0.46
C VAL A 6 -1.39 0.41 1.49
N ILE A 7 -1.54 0.97 2.69
CA ILE A 7 -2.33 0.40 3.78
C ILE A 7 -3.42 1.41 4.17
N ASP A 8 -4.66 1.01 3.94
CA ASP A 8 -5.86 1.83 4.17
C ASP A 8 -7.01 0.85 4.37
N ASP A 9 -7.97 1.08 5.28
CA ASP A 9 -9.10 0.17 5.49
C ASP A 9 -10.20 0.36 4.42
N GLU A 10 -10.26 1.53 3.78
CA GLU A 10 -11.22 1.85 2.73
C GLU A 10 -10.77 1.32 1.36
N GLN A 11 -11.51 0.34 0.83
CA GLN A 11 -11.26 -0.22 -0.51
C GLN A 11 -11.25 0.84 -1.63
N GLY A 12 -12.07 1.89 -1.49
CA GLY A 12 -12.15 2.98 -2.45
C GLY A 12 -10.82 3.73 -2.59
N ILE A 13 -10.18 4.05 -1.46
CA ILE A 13 -8.88 4.75 -1.44
C ILE A 13 -7.79 3.84 -1.99
N ARG A 14 -7.74 2.57 -1.59
CA ARG A 14 -6.79 1.60 -2.13
C ARG A 14 -6.84 1.50 -3.65
N ASN A 15 -8.05 1.37 -4.22
CA ASN A 15 -8.24 1.28 -5.67
C ASN A 15 -7.84 2.57 -6.40
N LEU A 16 -8.09 3.73 -5.79
CA LEU A 16 -7.67 5.02 -6.34
C LEU A 16 -6.14 5.12 -6.40
N LEU A 17 -5.47 4.80 -5.29
CA LEU A 17 -4.01 4.88 -5.18
C LEU A 17 -3.31 3.89 -6.10
N ASP A 18 -3.79 2.64 -6.20
CA ASP A 18 -3.28 1.67 -7.17
C ASP A 18 -3.35 2.22 -8.60
N ARG A 19 -4.52 2.69 -9.05
CA ARG A 19 -4.66 3.23 -10.42
C ARG A 19 -3.74 4.42 -10.67
N LEU A 20 -3.58 5.32 -9.70
CA LEU A 20 -2.77 6.53 -9.87
C LEU A 20 -1.26 6.22 -9.89
N LEU A 21 -0.81 5.33 -9.02
CA LEU A 21 0.61 4.99 -8.87
C LEU A 21 1.05 4.01 -9.95
N SER A 22 0.24 3.00 -10.27
CA SER A 22 0.52 2.05 -11.35
C SER A 22 0.59 2.77 -12.71
N ARG A 23 -0.24 3.79 -12.96
CA ARG A 23 -0.13 4.65 -14.16
C ARG A 23 1.16 5.45 -14.26
N LYS A 24 1.83 5.69 -13.12
CA LYS A 24 3.15 6.35 -13.08
C LYS A 24 4.32 5.35 -13.21
N GLY A 25 4.04 4.06 -13.37
CA GLY A 25 5.05 3.01 -13.52
C GLY A 25 5.58 2.44 -12.21
N TYR A 26 4.86 2.63 -11.10
CA TYR A 26 5.18 2.00 -9.82
C TYR A 26 4.51 0.64 -9.70
N GLU A 27 5.13 -0.27 -8.97
CA GLU A 27 4.48 -1.50 -8.52
C GLU A 27 3.76 -1.22 -7.20
N VAL A 28 2.46 -1.47 -7.16
CA VAL A 28 1.63 -1.14 -5.99
C VAL A 28 1.18 -2.41 -5.29
N VAL A 29 1.43 -2.47 -4.00
CA VAL A 29 0.96 -3.53 -3.11
C VAL A 29 -0.12 -2.95 -2.21
N LEU A 30 -1.32 -3.54 -2.22
CA LEU A 30 -2.46 -3.08 -1.44
C LEU A 30 -2.66 -3.95 -0.19
N ALA A 31 -2.92 -3.30 0.94
CA ALA A 31 -3.19 -3.94 2.22
C ALA A 31 -4.30 -3.19 3.00
N VAL A 32 -5.04 -3.91 3.85
CA VAL A 32 -6.30 -3.44 4.46
C VAL A 32 -6.17 -2.99 5.92
N SER A 33 -5.06 -3.33 6.58
CA SER A 33 -4.82 -3.31 8.05
C SER A 33 -4.69 -4.72 8.63
N GLY A 34 -3.57 -4.94 9.33
CA GLY A 34 -3.34 -6.06 10.24
C GLY A 34 -1.86 -6.42 10.43
N GLN A 35 -1.58 -7.33 11.36
CA GLN A 35 -0.21 -7.85 11.60
C GLN A 35 0.44 -8.53 10.38
N LYS A 36 -0.36 -8.91 9.38
CA LYS A 36 0.14 -9.41 8.09
C LYS A 36 0.93 -8.35 7.33
N ASP A 37 0.59 -7.07 7.49
CA ASP A 37 1.14 -5.97 6.70
C ASP A 37 2.57 -5.64 7.12
N LEU A 38 2.87 -5.74 8.43
CA LEU A 38 4.21 -5.58 8.97
C LEU A 38 5.14 -6.73 8.58
N LYS A 39 4.61 -7.95 8.44
CA LYS A 39 5.38 -9.10 7.93
C LYS A 39 5.66 -8.96 6.45
N LEU A 40 4.68 -8.46 5.68
CA LEU A 40 4.85 -8.16 4.26
C LEU A 40 5.89 -7.06 4.07
N PHE A 41 5.79 -5.95 4.80
CA PHE A 41 6.77 -4.87 4.75
C PHE A 41 8.19 -5.35 5.07
N ARG A 42 8.35 -6.20 6.09
CA ARG A 42 9.67 -6.79 6.43
C ARG A 42 10.21 -7.73 5.35
N ARG A 43 9.33 -8.37 4.58
CA ARG A 43 9.69 -9.34 3.52
C ARG A 43 9.96 -8.66 2.19
N GLU A 44 9.02 -7.85 1.72
CA GLU A 44 9.05 -7.20 0.40
C GLU A 44 9.97 -5.96 0.39
N ARG A 45 10.19 -5.32 1.56
CA ARG A 45 11.01 -4.10 1.68
C ARG A 45 10.67 -3.04 0.63
N PRO A 46 9.41 -2.57 0.58
CA PRO A 46 9.02 -1.56 -0.37
C PRO A 46 9.82 -0.27 -0.15
N ASP A 47 10.05 0.48 -1.23
CA ASP A 47 10.78 1.75 -1.19
C ASP A 47 9.99 2.83 -0.43
N VAL A 48 8.65 2.75 -0.49
CA VAL A 48 7.73 3.72 0.11
C VAL A 48 6.52 3.00 0.71
N MET A 49 6.06 3.48 1.87
CA MET A 49 4.79 3.08 2.49
C MET A 49 3.85 4.29 2.58
N VAL A 50 2.60 4.09 2.17
CA VAL A 50 1.49 5.02 2.39
C VAL A 50 0.55 4.36 3.40
N LEU A 51 0.36 5.01 4.55
CA LEU A 51 -0.44 4.50 5.66
C LEU A 51 -1.55 5.50 5.96
N ASP A 52 -2.80 5.03 6.04
CA ASP A 52 -3.85 5.83 6.66
C ASP A 52 -3.67 5.87 8.19
N LEU A 53 -3.75 7.07 8.76
CA LEU A 53 -3.61 7.32 10.19
C LEU A 53 -4.96 7.31 10.90
N LYS A 54 -6.07 7.39 10.15
CA LYS A 54 -7.44 7.40 10.65
C LYS A 54 -8.14 6.06 10.39
N MET A 55 -7.44 4.98 10.69
CA MET A 55 -8.07 3.68 10.81
C MET A 55 -8.80 3.59 12.18
N PRO A 56 -9.98 2.95 12.27
CA PRO A 56 -10.60 2.57 13.54
C PRO A 56 -9.76 1.60 14.37
#